data_AF-A0A9P9AEC9-F1
#
_entry.id   AF-A0A9P9AEC9-F1
#
_cell.length_a   1.000
_cell.length_b   1.000
_cell.length_c   1.000
_cell.angle_alpha   90.00
_cell.angle_beta   90.00
_cell.angle_gamma   90.00
#
_symmetry.space_group_name_H-M   'P 1'
#
loop_
_entity.id
_entity.type
_entity.pdbx_description
1 polymer ?
#
loop_
_entity_poly.entity_id
_entity_poly.type
_entity_poly.pdbx_seq_one_letter_code
_entity_poly.pdbx_strand_id
1 'polypeptide(L)'
;MLSWHRQPLLSCLLVEAIFLRSAICYDLGKFDKCKIRIDRILNGTETFGAINNDTIAPFLYTGPVRGMNIEYAQTSRNSFITLTTQGCKVICEDPIDWYWKTDPSLTLGIISNWILPIIALLAALPYDSLHKRNAQAPWCEGRFCRTVGALLNWLGSPQTVLTATLFNIHQIRKCFHETLPSGQGISGNASLNPLKKDAYYVLSCIGQFKLLHLDDPDRRFLETLIYGLFSPMCNIIDGEGFHVNGQQMGDQPTPKEKATIWTTQLLQAMAFQLRMLRRRGVYPTFLSIFLFFIAYAVSLVLAFAAHSVAFGILISWFPLLVLFSVLDRNPVSADRSQRLISRWMQWVDSPNRPEHPNWWSQMREDASWKERGAQQTSFDRYISDFVGQGRQIGYDGLPYAVLISVYDNPGVNRRMRPLRTIIDQSIRRLNGHRPGSWWVLSVISLALVWLEIGMAFMISYNIPTVGIGCRSASYLVYGCLSSLSWLIHLLPWFGSPGTKRKAVCHFLCLLSTLTLFFIIFAAFSGVLKNCLCRGGLSGYLYFENSQFYRNKDHFDVAKWWWAAAIVGALPIFGSFLAAVFLLMKLKSLWQASEQGNPEIMDAEVDMQWLI
;
A
#
# COMPACT_ATOMS: atom_id res chain seq x y z
N MET A 1 9.94 41.25 -13.32
CA MET A 1 8.76 40.80 -12.53
C MET A 1 7.46 40.70 -13.34
N LEU A 2 7.49 40.69 -14.69
CA LEU A 2 6.29 40.71 -15.56
C LEU A 2 6.12 39.48 -16.48
N SER A 3 6.97 38.45 -16.38
CA SER A 3 6.88 37.27 -17.27
C SER A 3 6.06 36.09 -16.72
N TRP A 4 5.61 36.14 -15.46
CA TRP A 4 4.89 35.03 -14.82
C TRP A 4 3.37 35.00 -15.10
N HIS A 5 2.79 36.06 -15.64
CA HIS A 5 1.34 36.09 -15.97
C HIS A 5 0.98 35.62 -17.38
N ARG A 6 1.94 35.48 -18.30
CA ARG A 6 1.65 35.03 -19.68
C ARG A 6 1.64 33.52 -19.86
N GLN A 7 2.35 32.77 -19.02
CA GLN A 7 2.40 31.31 -19.11
C GLN A 7 1.05 30.59 -18.87
N PRO A 8 0.24 30.94 -17.85
CA PRO A 8 -1.04 30.24 -17.66
C PRO A 8 -2.05 30.55 -18.77
N LEU A 9 -2.02 31.78 -19.31
CA LEU A 9 -2.91 32.20 -20.39
C LEU A 9 -2.55 31.53 -21.73
N LEU A 10 -1.25 31.39 -22.02
CA LEU A 10 -0.81 30.61 -23.19
C LEU A 10 -1.16 29.14 -23.04
N SER A 11 -1.08 28.59 -21.82
CA SER A 11 -1.42 27.20 -21.54
C SER A 11 -2.92 26.95 -21.67
N CYS A 12 -3.77 27.86 -21.18
CA CYS A 12 -5.22 27.82 -21.38
C CYS A 12 -5.60 27.96 -22.86
N LEU A 13 -4.96 28.87 -23.61
CA LEU A 13 -5.23 29.03 -25.05
C LEU A 13 -4.73 27.84 -25.88
N LEU A 14 -3.66 27.17 -25.48
CA LEU A 14 -3.19 25.94 -26.12
C LEU A 14 -4.14 24.78 -25.83
N VAL A 15 -4.64 24.68 -24.60
CA VAL A 15 -5.66 23.70 -24.22
C VAL A 15 -6.96 23.98 -24.99
N GLU A 16 -7.45 25.22 -25.03
CA GLU A 16 -8.62 25.61 -25.84
C GLU A 16 -8.42 25.35 -27.32
N ALA A 17 -7.26 25.66 -27.90
CA ALA A 17 -6.98 25.39 -29.32
C ALA A 17 -6.94 23.89 -29.64
N ILE A 18 -6.43 23.06 -28.72
CA ILE A 18 -6.49 21.60 -28.82
C ILE A 18 -7.94 21.11 -28.73
N PHE A 19 -8.74 21.66 -27.82
CA PHE A 19 -10.16 21.33 -27.66
C PHE A 19 -10.99 21.78 -28.88
N LEU A 20 -10.78 22.98 -29.42
CA LEU A 20 -11.49 23.48 -30.61
C LEU A 20 -11.13 22.71 -31.88
N ARG A 21 -9.87 22.26 -32.04
CA ARG A 21 -9.51 21.36 -33.16
C ARG A 21 -10.18 19.99 -33.08
N SER A 22 -10.44 19.49 -31.88
CA SER A 22 -11.11 18.19 -31.69
C SER A 22 -12.61 18.23 -32.01
N ALA A 23 -13.22 19.41 -32.13
CA ALA A 23 -14.65 19.56 -32.38
C ALA A 23 -15.05 19.57 -33.88
N ILE A 24 -14.09 19.63 -34.83
CA ILE A 24 -14.40 20.03 -36.21
C ILE A 24 -14.34 18.90 -37.27
N CYS A 25 -13.85 17.70 -36.95
CA CYS A 25 -14.00 16.54 -37.84
C CYS A 25 -13.94 15.23 -37.06
N TYR A 26 -15.09 14.62 -36.79
CA TYR A 26 -15.13 13.21 -36.38
C TYR A 26 -14.81 12.36 -37.60
N ASP A 27 -13.57 11.87 -37.70
CA ASP A 27 -13.24 10.84 -38.67
C ASP A 27 -13.95 9.54 -38.25
N LEU A 28 -14.82 9.00 -39.10
CA LEU A 28 -15.49 7.72 -38.82
C LEU A 28 -14.45 6.68 -38.42
N GLY A 29 -14.74 5.94 -37.35
CA GLY A 29 -13.86 4.89 -36.85
C GLY A 29 -13.48 3.92 -37.96
N LYS A 30 -12.22 3.45 -37.98
CA LYS A 30 -11.76 2.50 -39.02
C LYS A 30 -12.63 1.23 -39.05
N PHE A 31 -13.12 0.79 -37.90
CA PHE A 31 -14.06 -0.33 -37.81
C PHE A 31 -15.46 0.02 -38.34
N ASP A 32 -15.92 1.26 -38.21
CA ASP A 32 -17.21 1.70 -38.76
C ASP A 32 -17.12 1.78 -40.29
N LYS A 33 -16.00 2.30 -40.82
CA LYS A 33 -15.69 2.24 -42.25
C LYS A 33 -15.64 0.80 -42.76
N CYS A 34 -15.03 -0.10 -42.00
CA CYS A 34 -15.01 -1.52 -42.35
C CYS A 34 -16.42 -2.15 -42.33
N LYS A 35 -17.26 -1.83 -41.34
CA LYS A 35 -18.65 -2.29 -41.28
C LYS A 35 -19.42 -1.86 -42.53
N ILE A 36 -19.34 -0.57 -42.88
CA ILE A 36 -19.99 -0.01 -44.08
C ILE A 36 -19.48 -0.70 -45.35
N ARG A 37 -18.17 -0.98 -45.46
CA ARG A 37 -17.60 -1.72 -46.59
C ARG A 37 -18.17 -3.13 -46.68
N ILE A 38 -18.27 -3.84 -45.56
CA ILE A 38 -18.85 -5.19 -45.52
C ILE A 38 -20.32 -5.15 -45.95
N ASP A 39 -21.11 -4.19 -45.44
CA ASP A 39 -22.52 -4.01 -45.83
C ASP A 39 -22.64 -3.79 -47.35
N ARG A 40 -21.77 -2.98 -47.94
CA ARG A 40 -21.77 -2.72 -49.38
C ARG A 40 -21.37 -3.95 -50.20
N ILE A 41 -20.39 -4.72 -49.75
CA ILE A 41 -20.00 -5.99 -50.40
C ILE A 41 -21.16 -6.99 -50.33
N LEU A 42 -21.82 -7.14 -49.18
CA LEU A 42 -22.98 -8.01 -49.01
C LEU A 42 -24.13 -7.61 -49.94
N ASN A 43 -24.34 -6.30 -50.13
CA ASN A 43 -25.34 -5.77 -51.05
C ASN A 43 -24.92 -5.78 -52.53
N GLY A 44 -23.70 -6.24 -52.85
CA GLY A 44 -23.16 -6.26 -54.22
C GLY A 44 -22.85 -4.89 -54.82
N THR A 45 -22.77 -3.85 -53.98
CA THR A 45 -22.52 -2.47 -54.43
C THR A 45 -21.04 -2.09 -54.44
N GLU A 46 -20.20 -2.86 -53.75
CA GLU A 46 -18.75 -2.65 -53.67
C GLU A 46 -18.03 -4.00 -53.77
N THR A 47 -16.82 -4.02 -54.32
CA THR A 47 -15.90 -5.16 -54.27
C THR A 47 -14.58 -4.70 -53.68
N PHE A 48 -13.90 -5.58 -52.95
CA PHE A 48 -12.61 -5.25 -52.32
C PHE A 48 -11.57 -6.31 -52.68
N GLY A 49 -10.68 -5.97 -53.62
CA GLY A 49 -9.77 -6.94 -54.23
C GLY A 49 -10.57 -8.03 -54.96
N ALA A 50 -10.35 -9.29 -54.58
CA ALA A 50 -11.08 -10.44 -55.12
C ALA A 50 -12.40 -10.75 -54.36
N ILE A 51 -12.74 -9.97 -53.33
CA ILE A 51 -13.89 -10.23 -52.46
C ILE A 51 -15.11 -9.46 -52.97
N ASN A 52 -16.17 -10.19 -53.28
CA ASN A 52 -17.49 -9.73 -53.70
C ASN A 52 -18.59 -10.42 -52.87
N ASN A 53 -19.87 -10.17 -53.20
CA ASN A 53 -21.02 -10.77 -52.53
C ASN A 53 -20.99 -12.32 -52.51
N ASP A 54 -20.43 -12.96 -53.55
CA ASP A 54 -20.39 -14.41 -53.68
C ASP A 54 -19.21 -15.04 -52.92
N THR A 55 -18.10 -14.32 -52.80
CA THR A 55 -16.84 -14.82 -52.22
C THR A 55 -16.60 -14.38 -50.78
N ILE A 56 -17.47 -13.54 -50.20
CA ILE A 56 -17.32 -13.06 -48.82
C ILE A 56 -17.67 -14.12 -47.75
N ALA A 57 -18.46 -15.13 -48.11
CA ALA A 57 -18.99 -16.12 -47.16
C ALA A 57 -17.94 -16.78 -46.23
N PRO A 58 -16.73 -17.18 -46.69
CA PRO A 58 -15.71 -17.78 -45.82
C PRO A 58 -15.14 -16.81 -44.77
N PHE A 59 -15.25 -15.51 -44.99
CA PHE A 59 -14.77 -14.48 -44.08
C PHE A 59 -15.80 -14.14 -43.00
N LEU A 60 -17.08 -14.43 -43.24
CA LEU A 60 -18.15 -14.24 -42.27
C LEU A 60 -18.14 -15.37 -41.25
N TYR A 61 -18.34 -15.02 -39.99
CA TYR A 61 -18.57 -16.02 -38.95
C TYR A 61 -20.08 -16.27 -38.87
N THR A 62 -20.53 -17.51 -39.07
CA THR A 62 -21.97 -17.89 -39.00
C THR A 62 -22.31 -18.71 -37.77
N GLY A 63 -21.31 -19.10 -36.97
CA GLY A 63 -21.48 -19.93 -35.78
C GLY A 63 -22.19 -19.24 -34.62
N PRO A 64 -22.40 -19.97 -33.50
CA PRO A 64 -23.07 -19.43 -32.32
C PRO A 64 -22.23 -18.34 -31.64
N VAL A 65 -22.85 -17.19 -31.38
CA VAL A 65 -22.20 -16.09 -30.67
C VAL A 65 -22.37 -16.28 -29.16
N ARG A 66 -21.28 -16.50 -28.44
CA ARG A 66 -21.31 -16.72 -26.99
C ARG A 66 -21.89 -15.52 -26.24
N GLY A 67 -22.77 -15.80 -25.28
CA GLY A 67 -23.39 -14.79 -24.41
C GLY A 67 -24.57 -14.06 -25.04
N MET A 68 -24.81 -14.22 -26.35
CA MET A 68 -26.00 -13.71 -27.00
C MET A 68 -27.21 -14.55 -26.61
N ASN A 69 -28.37 -13.91 -26.44
CA ASN A 69 -29.63 -14.60 -26.26
C ASN A 69 -29.88 -15.54 -27.46
N ILE A 70 -30.16 -16.81 -27.16
CA ILE A 70 -30.34 -17.87 -28.17
C ILE A 70 -31.51 -17.53 -29.11
N GLU A 71 -32.61 -16.99 -28.57
CA GLU A 71 -33.80 -16.63 -29.35
C GLU A 71 -33.50 -15.48 -30.32
N TYR A 72 -32.78 -14.46 -29.85
CA TYR A 72 -32.35 -13.36 -30.72
C TYR A 72 -31.34 -13.81 -31.77
N ALA A 73 -30.39 -14.67 -31.39
CA ALA A 73 -29.39 -15.22 -32.31
C ALA A 73 -30.02 -16.04 -33.43
N GLN A 74 -31.14 -16.72 -33.16
CA GLN A 74 -31.90 -17.50 -34.14
C GLN A 74 -32.80 -16.63 -35.02
N THR A 75 -33.55 -15.71 -34.42
CA THR A 75 -34.57 -14.90 -35.13
C THR A 75 -33.96 -13.74 -35.92
N SER A 76 -32.85 -13.17 -35.42
CA SER A 76 -32.28 -11.92 -35.91
C SER A 76 -30.85 -12.07 -36.40
N ARG A 77 -30.46 -13.25 -36.92
CA ARG A 77 -29.06 -13.50 -37.32
C ARG A 77 -28.52 -12.51 -38.35
N ASN A 78 -29.41 -12.02 -39.23
CA ASN A 78 -29.10 -11.08 -40.30
C ASN A 78 -29.06 -9.62 -39.82
N SER A 79 -29.46 -9.32 -38.58
CA SER A 79 -29.47 -7.95 -38.06
C SER A 79 -28.09 -7.48 -37.58
N PHE A 80 -27.14 -8.40 -37.42
CA PHE A 80 -25.79 -8.09 -36.93
C PHE A 80 -24.71 -8.83 -37.72
N ILE A 81 -23.58 -8.16 -37.91
CA ILE A 81 -22.45 -8.69 -38.69
C ILE A 81 -21.36 -9.18 -37.74
N THR A 82 -20.94 -10.42 -37.98
CA THR A 82 -19.79 -11.03 -37.34
C THR A 82 -18.79 -11.50 -38.38
N LEU A 83 -17.54 -11.17 -38.15
CA LEU A 83 -16.45 -11.45 -39.08
C LEU A 83 -15.44 -12.37 -38.40
N THR A 84 -14.92 -13.34 -39.15
CA THR A 84 -13.77 -14.11 -38.68
C THR A 84 -12.57 -13.19 -38.50
N THR A 85 -11.63 -13.58 -37.63
CA THR A 85 -10.41 -12.78 -37.38
C THR A 85 -9.59 -12.63 -38.66
N GLN A 86 -9.55 -13.68 -39.48
CA GLN A 86 -8.91 -13.64 -40.80
C GLN A 86 -9.66 -12.71 -41.76
N GLY A 87 -10.99 -12.78 -41.80
CA GLY A 87 -11.82 -11.85 -42.56
C GLY A 87 -11.57 -10.40 -42.21
N CYS A 88 -11.39 -10.09 -40.92
CA CYS A 88 -11.05 -8.73 -40.49
C CYS A 88 -9.69 -8.27 -41.00
N LYS A 89 -8.67 -9.11 -40.90
CA LYS A 89 -7.34 -8.77 -41.41
C LYS A 89 -7.35 -8.46 -42.91
N VAL A 90 -8.14 -9.23 -43.67
CA VAL A 90 -8.22 -9.08 -45.12
C VAL A 90 -9.11 -7.89 -45.52
N ILE A 91 -10.34 -7.79 -45.01
CA ILE A 91 -11.34 -6.80 -45.45
C ILE A 91 -11.14 -5.44 -44.78
N CYS A 92 -10.75 -5.43 -43.50
CA CYS A 92 -10.53 -4.20 -42.73
C CYS A 92 -9.07 -3.72 -42.77
N GLU A 93 -8.14 -4.49 -43.36
CA GLU A 93 -6.70 -4.17 -43.45
C GLU A 93 -6.00 -4.09 -42.06
N ASP A 94 -6.43 -4.94 -41.11
CA ASP A 94 -5.96 -4.99 -39.71
C ASP A 94 -5.76 -3.62 -39.04
N PRO A 95 -6.85 -2.82 -38.94
CA PRO A 95 -6.71 -1.44 -38.53
C PRO A 95 -6.49 -1.37 -37.02
N ILE A 96 -5.46 -0.64 -36.60
CA ILE A 96 -5.40 -0.11 -35.23
C ILE A 96 -6.27 1.14 -35.19
N ASP A 97 -7.29 1.10 -34.34
CA ASP A 97 -8.22 2.19 -34.12
C ASP A 97 -7.84 2.97 -32.85
N TRP A 98 -6.99 3.98 -33.07
CA TRP A 98 -6.48 4.87 -32.03
C TRP A 98 -7.56 5.82 -31.55
N TYR A 99 -7.91 5.76 -30.26
CA TYR A 99 -9.00 6.57 -29.69
C TYR A 99 -8.75 8.07 -29.82
N TRP A 100 -7.51 8.55 -29.73
CA TRP A 100 -7.24 9.97 -29.92
C TRP A 100 -7.53 10.49 -31.34
N LYS A 101 -7.70 9.62 -32.33
CA LYS A 101 -8.13 9.99 -33.70
C LYS A 101 -9.64 9.86 -33.89
N THR A 102 -10.24 8.83 -33.32
CA THR A 102 -11.63 8.44 -33.63
C THR A 102 -12.63 8.83 -32.54
N ASP A 103 -12.21 8.84 -31.29
CA ASP A 103 -13.02 9.28 -30.15
C ASP A 103 -12.14 9.97 -29.08
N PRO A 104 -11.77 11.25 -29.30
CA PRO A 104 -11.00 12.04 -28.35
C PRO A 104 -11.70 12.17 -26.99
N SER A 105 -13.05 12.19 -27.00
CA SER A 105 -13.86 12.32 -25.79
C SER A 105 -13.70 11.12 -24.86
N LEU A 106 -13.66 9.90 -25.41
CA LEU A 106 -13.39 8.68 -24.65
C LEU A 106 -11.97 8.69 -24.08
N THR A 107 -10.99 9.10 -24.86
CA THR A 107 -9.58 9.20 -24.42
C THR A 107 -9.46 10.14 -23.23
N LEU A 108 -10.01 11.35 -23.34
CA LEU A 108 -10.01 12.35 -22.28
C LEU A 108 -10.81 11.88 -21.07
N GLY A 109 -11.93 11.19 -21.27
CA GLY A 109 -12.71 10.56 -20.22
C GLY A 109 -11.90 9.55 -19.41
N ILE A 110 -11.14 8.66 -20.07
CA ILE A 110 -10.28 7.68 -19.40
C ILE A 110 -9.14 8.37 -18.64
N ILE A 111 -8.49 9.36 -19.26
CA ILE A 111 -7.41 10.12 -18.62
C ILE A 111 -7.93 10.82 -17.37
N SER A 112 -9.05 11.54 -17.48
CA SER A 112 -9.63 12.33 -16.40
C SER A 112 -10.16 11.47 -15.25
N ASN A 113 -10.88 10.38 -15.57
CA ASN A 113 -11.55 9.55 -14.57
C ASN A 113 -10.62 8.57 -13.86
N TRP A 114 -9.53 8.14 -14.50
CA TRP A 114 -8.71 7.05 -13.99
C TRP A 114 -7.24 7.42 -13.85
N ILE A 115 -6.62 8.01 -14.88
CA ILE A 115 -5.18 8.27 -14.89
C ILE A 115 -4.80 9.42 -13.97
N LEU A 116 -5.49 10.57 -14.06
CA LEU A 116 -5.21 11.71 -13.19
C LEU A 116 -5.42 11.37 -11.70
N PRO A 117 -6.51 10.68 -11.30
CA PRO A 117 -6.68 10.26 -9.91
C PRO A 117 -5.61 9.25 -9.45
N ILE A 118 -5.16 8.32 -10.32
CA ILE A 118 -4.02 7.44 -10.00
C ILE A 118 -2.76 8.27 -9.76
N ILE A 119 -2.44 9.23 -10.62
CA ILE A 119 -1.25 10.08 -10.47
C ILE A 119 -1.35 10.90 -9.18
N ALA A 120 -2.52 11.44 -8.87
CA ALA A 120 -2.76 12.16 -7.62
C ALA A 120 -2.57 11.27 -6.39
N LEU A 121 -3.07 10.03 -6.42
CA LEU A 121 -2.86 9.05 -5.36
C LEU A 121 -1.39 8.61 -5.25
N LEU A 122 -0.70 8.43 -6.37
CA LEU A 122 0.73 8.16 -6.40
C LEU A 122 1.51 9.31 -5.77
N ALA A 123 1.12 10.56 -5.99
CA ALA A 123 1.73 11.72 -5.37
C ALA A 123 1.42 11.82 -3.86
N ALA A 124 0.27 11.29 -3.42
CA ALA A 124 -0.11 11.20 -2.02
C ALA A 124 0.63 10.09 -1.25
N LEU A 125 1.31 9.18 -1.96
CA LEU A 125 2.12 8.16 -1.31
C LEU A 125 3.29 8.79 -0.55
N PRO A 126 3.74 8.14 0.53
CA PRO A 126 4.64 8.76 1.47
C PRO A 126 6.09 8.57 1.00
N TYR A 127 6.68 9.58 0.37
CA TYR A 127 8.05 9.51 -0.17
C TYR A 127 9.13 10.06 0.79
N ASP A 128 8.75 10.67 1.91
CA ASP A 128 9.63 11.52 2.72
C ASP A 128 10.94 10.83 3.17
N SER A 129 10.91 9.52 3.49
CA SER A 129 12.12 8.81 3.94
C SER A 129 13.04 8.36 2.80
N LEU A 130 12.54 8.35 1.56
CA LEU A 130 13.30 7.89 0.39
C LEU A 130 14.28 8.97 -0.09
N HIS A 131 14.15 10.18 0.46
CA HIS A 131 14.85 11.39 0.04
C HIS A 131 16.14 11.67 0.82
N LYS A 132 16.57 10.76 1.71
CA LYS A 132 17.80 10.87 2.52
C LYS A 132 19.03 11.01 1.61
N ARG A 133 19.76 12.12 1.77
CA ARG A 133 20.95 12.44 0.97
C ARG A 133 22.17 11.80 1.60
N ASN A 134 22.59 10.64 1.09
CA ASN A 134 23.95 10.17 1.32
C ASN A 134 24.86 10.92 0.34
N ALA A 135 25.65 11.87 0.85
CA ALA A 135 26.51 12.72 0.02
C ALA A 135 27.57 11.95 -0.80
N GLN A 136 27.77 10.66 -0.50
CA GLN A 136 28.78 9.79 -1.09
C GLN A 136 28.21 8.58 -1.85
N ALA A 137 26.88 8.43 -1.93
CA ALA A 137 26.29 7.27 -2.62
C ALA A 137 26.32 7.44 -4.15
N PRO A 138 26.58 6.38 -4.93
CA PRO A 138 26.49 6.42 -6.39
C PRO A 138 25.11 6.91 -6.87
N TRP A 139 25.03 7.50 -8.07
CA TRP A 139 23.76 8.00 -8.62
C TRP A 139 22.66 6.91 -8.66
N CYS A 140 23.06 5.66 -8.89
CA CYS A 140 22.21 4.46 -8.89
C CYS A 140 21.63 4.09 -7.52
N GLU A 141 22.16 4.64 -6.43
CA GLU A 141 21.64 4.50 -5.05
C GLU A 141 20.96 5.77 -4.54
N GLY A 142 20.82 6.76 -5.43
CA GLY A 142 20.25 8.07 -5.11
C GLY A 142 18.75 8.05 -4.83
N ARG A 143 18.25 9.23 -4.45
CA ARG A 143 16.82 9.53 -4.17
C ARG A 143 15.88 8.99 -5.23
N PHE A 144 16.24 9.14 -6.52
CA PHE A 144 15.42 8.66 -7.63
C PHE A 144 15.26 7.14 -7.63
N CYS A 145 16.35 6.38 -7.47
CA CYS A 145 16.33 4.92 -7.47
C CYS A 145 15.54 4.35 -6.29
N ARG A 146 15.60 5.00 -5.12
CA ARG A 146 14.78 4.61 -3.95
C ARG A 146 13.29 4.87 -4.18
N THR A 147 12.95 6.03 -4.77
CA THR A 147 11.57 6.35 -5.17
C THR A 147 11.05 5.36 -6.21
N VAL A 148 11.83 5.08 -7.25
CA VAL A 148 11.50 4.08 -8.27
C VAL A 148 11.37 2.70 -7.65
N GLY A 149 12.27 2.29 -6.75
CA GLY A 149 12.18 1.01 -6.04
C GLY A 149 10.89 0.86 -5.23
N ALA A 150 10.45 1.91 -4.53
CA ALA A 150 9.18 1.92 -3.81
C ALA A 150 7.98 1.85 -4.77
N LEU A 151 7.99 2.63 -5.86
CA LEU A 151 6.96 2.58 -6.90
C LEU A 151 6.85 1.19 -7.53
N LEU A 152 7.98 0.57 -7.86
CA LEU A 152 8.04 -0.79 -8.37
C LEU A 152 7.47 -1.80 -7.37
N ASN A 153 7.70 -1.62 -6.07
CA ASN A 153 7.11 -2.50 -5.07
C ASN A 153 5.58 -2.30 -4.98
N TRP A 154 5.13 -1.05 -4.90
CA TRP A 154 3.71 -0.69 -4.78
C TRP A 154 2.88 -1.13 -5.99
N LEU A 155 3.37 -0.90 -7.20
CA LEU A 155 2.67 -1.23 -8.44
C LEU A 155 2.97 -2.65 -8.91
N GLY A 156 4.18 -3.16 -8.64
CA GLY A 156 4.62 -4.46 -9.13
C GLY A 156 4.12 -5.63 -8.30
N SER A 157 3.97 -5.48 -6.98
CA SER A 157 3.43 -6.52 -6.09
C SER A 157 2.57 -5.92 -4.95
N PRO A 158 1.38 -5.39 -5.27
CA PRO A 158 0.53 -4.72 -4.30
C PRO A 158 0.12 -5.62 -3.13
N GLN A 159 -0.09 -6.93 -3.35
CA GLN A 159 -0.38 -7.90 -2.29
C GLN A 159 0.76 -8.01 -1.27
N THR A 160 2.03 -7.97 -1.69
CA THR A 160 3.18 -8.03 -0.76
C THR A 160 3.24 -6.78 0.09
N VAL A 161 3.01 -5.62 -0.52
CA VAL A 161 2.98 -4.33 0.17
C VAL A 161 1.81 -4.28 1.15
N LEU A 162 0.60 -4.64 0.71
CA LEU A 162 -0.58 -4.73 1.58
C LEU A 162 -0.34 -5.68 2.75
N THR A 163 0.33 -6.81 2.53
CA THR A 163 0.66 -7.76 3.59
C THR A 163 1.52 -7.10 4.67
N ALA A 164 2.60 -6.41 4.26
CA ALA A 164 3.49 -5.72 5.19
C ALA A 164 2.75 -4.60 5.95
N THR A 165 2.00 -3.77 5.22
CA THR A 165 1.23 -2.65 5.77
C THR A 165 0.14 -3.12 6.75
N LEU A 166 -0.68 -4.10 6.37
CA LEU A 166 -1.72 -4.66 7.23
C LEU A 166 -1.13 -5.36 8.45
N PHE A 167 0.02 -6.02 8.30
CA PHE A 167 0.70 -6.64 9.42
C PHE A 167 1.24 -5.61 10.42
N ASN A 168 1.80 -4.49 9.97
CA ASN A 168 2.18 -3.40 10.85
C ASN A 168 0.98 -2.80 11.57
N ILE A 169 -0.14 -2.56 10.87
CA ILE A 169 -1.40 -2.13 11.49
C ILE A 169 -1.88 -3.13 12.54
N HIS A 170 -1.77 -4.42 12.25
CA HIS A 170 -2.09 -5.48 13.21
C HIS A 170 -1.19 -5.42 14.45
N GLN A 171 0.12 -5.19 14.28
CA GLN A 171 1.04 -5.01 15.40
C GLN A 171 0.68 -3.77 16.24
N ILE A 172 0.35 -2.63 15.62
CA ILE A 172 -0.11 -1.43 16.31
C ILE A 172 -1.37 -1.74 17.13
N ARG A 173 -2.32 -2.49 16.55
CA ARG A 173 -3.54 -2.91 17.24
C ARG A 173 -3.26 -3.85 18.41
N LYS A 174 -2.28 -4.74 18.28
CA LYS A 174 -1.85 -5.63 19.35
C LYS A 174 -1.15 -4.84 20.47
N CYS A 175 -0.26 -3.91 20.13
CA CYS A 175 0.31 -2.94 21.06
C CYS A 175 -0.76 -2.18 21.83
N PHE A 176 -1.80 -1.68 21.15
CA PHE A 176 -2.95 -1.04 21.81
C PHE A 176 -3.69 -1.99 22.75
N HIS A 177 -3.94 -3.24 22.35
CA HIS A 177 -4.63 -4.20 23.21
C HIS A 177 -3.85 -4.47 24.51
N GLU A 178 -2.52 -4.47 24.45
CA GLU A 178 -1.68 -4.63 25.64
C GLU A 178 -1.71 -3.45 26.62
N THR A 179 -2.22 -2.29 26.19
CA THR A 179 -2.44 -1.15 27.09
C THR A 179 -3.71 -1.29 27.92
N LEU A 180 -4.67 -2.11 27.47
CA LEU A 180 -5.93 -2.27 28.18
C LEU A 180 -5.71 -3.05 29.49
N PRO A 181 -6.39 -2.66 30.59
CA PRO A 181 -6.29 -3.38 31.84
C PRO A 181 -6.83 -4.80 31.66
N SER A 182 -6.02 -5.79 32.03
CA SER A 182 -6.44 -7.19 32.05
C SER A 182 -5.73 -7.92 33.20
N GLY A 183 -6.49 -8.57 34.08
CA GLY A 183 -5.88 -9.44 35.09
C GLY A 183 -5.41 -8.80 36.39
N GLN A 184 -4.39 -9.43 36.98
CA GLN A 184 -3.68 -8.98 38.19
C GLN A 184 -2.29 -8.40 37.83
N GLY A 185 -1.67 -7.67 38.76
CA GLY A 185 -0.31 -7.10 38.59
C GLY A 185 -0.24 -5.95 37.59
N ILE A 186 0.91 -5.79 36.91
CA ILE A 186 1.12 -4.70 35.92
C ILE A 186 -0.01 -4.69 34.89
N SER A 187 -0.44 -5.86 34.43
CA SER A 187 -1.46 -5.97 33.39
C SER A 187 -2.83 -5.42 33.85
N GLY A 188 -3.21 -5.62 35.11
CA GLY A 188 -4.48 -5.14 35.67
C GLY A 188 -4.47 -3.71 36.22
N ASN A 189 -3.28 -3.17 36.51
CA ASN A 189 -3.17 -1.87 37.18
C ASN A 189 -3.53 -0.71 36.24
N ALA A 190 -4.64 -0.02 36.53
CA ALA A 190 -5.12 1.12 35.77
C ALA A 190 -4.19 2.35 35.87
N SER A 191 -3.43 2.50 36.97
CA SER A 191 -2.49 3.64 37.14
C SER A 191 -1.31 3.56 36.17
N LEU A 192 -0.94 2.36 35.72
CA LEU A 192 0.14 2.14 34.76
C LEU A 192 -0.29 2.30 33.30
N ASN A 193 -1.58 2.50 33.03
CA ASN A 193 -2.13 2.57 31.68
C ASN A 193 -1.47 3.68 30.82
N PRO A 194 -1.25 4.92 31.31
CA PRO A 194 -0.56 5.95 30.53
C PRO A 194 0.85 5.51 30.11
N LEU A 195 1.62 4.93 31.03
CA LEU A 195 2.99 4.49 30.80
C LEU A 195 3.07 3.31 29.82
N LYS A 196 2.13 2.36 29.91
CA LYS A 196 1.98 1.31 28.90
C LYS A 196 1.67 1.89 27.52
N LYS A 197 0.77 2.88 27.43
CA LYS A 197 0.45 3.54 26.16
C LYS A 197 1.67 4.21 25.56
N ASP A 198 2.54 4.80 26.38
CA ASP A 198 3.80 5.40 25.92
C ASP A 198 4.76 4.32 25.40
N ALA A 199 5.04 3.29 26.20
CA ALA A 199 5.93 2.19 25.83
C ALA A 199 5.49 1.50 24.52
N TYR A 200 4.24 1.07 24.46
CA TYR A 200 3.72 0.35 23.30
C TYR A 200 3.55 1.24 22.06
N TYR A 201 3.32 2.55 22.23
CA TYR A 201 3.30 3.48 21.11
C TYR A 201 4.71 3.69 20.54
N VAL A 202 5.72 3.89 21.39
CA VAL A 202 7.13 4.01 20.97
C VAL A 202 7.58 2.72 20.28
N LEU A 203 7.30 1.55 20.87
CA LEU A 203 7.59 0.25 20.25
C LEU A 203 6.96 0.12 18.85
N SER A 204 5.70 0.54 18.70
CA SER A 204 5.01 0.51 17.41
C SER A 204 5.62 1.44 16.36
N CYS A 205 6.21 2.57 16.76
CA CYS A 205 6.91 3.48 15.85
C CYS A 205 8.28 2.93 15.44
N ILE A 206 8.98 2.26 16.37
CA ILE A 206 10.28 1.64 16.11
C ILE A 206 10.14 0.48 15.12
N GLY A 207 9.06 -0.30 15.23
CA GLY A 207 8.75 -1.40 14.29
C GLY A 207 8.43 -0.97 12.85
N GLN A 208 8.54 0.31 12.52
CA GLN A 208 8.41 0.81 11.15
C GLN A 208 9.77 0.97 10.46
N PHE A 209 10.86 0.74 11.18
CA PHE A 209 12.22 0.88 10.68
C PHE A 209 12.88 -0.48 10.53
N LYS A 210 13.65 -0.66 9.45
CA LYS A 210 14.47 -1.85 9.32
C LYS A 210 15.57 -1.84 10.38
N LEU A 211 15.70 -2.94 11.10
CA LEU A 211 16.87 -3.21 11.92
C LEU A 211 18.01 -3.71 11.02
N LEU A 212 19.17 -3.05 11.08
CA LEU A 212 20.39 -3.49 10.41
C LEU A 212 21.14 -4.46 11.32
N HIS A 213 21.64 -5.57 10.76
CA HIS A 213 22.66 -6.47 11.36
C HIS A 213 22.25 -7.24 12.63
N LEU A 214 21.22 -8.10 12.53
CA LEU A 214 20.93 -9.09 13.58
C LEU A 214 21.89 -10.30 13.62
N ASP A 215 22.97 -10.28 12.83
CA ASP A 215 24.04 -11.30 12.89
C ASP A 215 24.99 -10.97 14.06
N ASP A 216 24.60 -11.43 15.26
CA ASP A 216 25.41 -11.71 16.47
C ASP A 216 26.58 -10.73 16.80
N PRO A 217 26.30 -9.41 16.96
CA PRO A 217 26.33 -8.86 18.32
C PRO A 217 25.38 -7.64 18.53
N ASP A 218 24.05 -7.80 18.38
CA ASP A 218 23.08 -6.68 18.54
C ASP A 218 22.18 -6.81 19.78
N ARG A 219 22.57 -7.66 20.74
CA ARG A 219 21.95 -7.76 22.06
C ARG A 219 21.80 -6.39 22.72
N ARG A 220 22.78 -5.51 22.54
CA ARG A 220 22.83 -4.14 23.09
C ARG A 220 21.67 -3.27 22.61
N PHE A 221 21.32 -3.29 21.33
CA PHE A 221 20.19 -2.49 20.82
C PHE A 221 18.90 -2.90 21.53
N LEU A 222 18.66 -4.21 21.60
CA LEU A 222 17.44 -4.75 22.19
C LEU A 222 17.42 -4.59 23.71
N GLU A 223 18.56 -4.68 24.37
CA GLU A 223 18.76 -4.37 25.79
C GLU A 223 18.40 -2.92 26.11
N THR A 224 19.00 -1.96 25.40
CA THR A 224 18.72 -0.52 25.56
C THR A 224 17.24 -0.24 25.29
N LEU A 225 16.68 -0.84 24.24
CA LEU A 225 15.26 -0.68 23.88
C LEU A 225 14.33 -1.21 24.98
N ILE A 226 14.49 -2.47 25.37
CA ILE A 226 13.61 -3.11 26.37
C ILE A 226 13.77 -2.44 27.73
N TYR A 227 14.99 -2.04 28.11
CA TYR A 227 15.24 -1.28 29.33
C TYR A 227 14.51 0.07 29.30
N GLY A 228 14.68 0.87 28.24
CA GLY A 228 14.02 2.17 28.12
C GLY A 228 12.49 2.10 28.06
N LEU A 229 11.94 1.05 27.46
CA LEU A 229 10.49 0.86 27.35
C LEU A 229 9.85 0.36 28.64
N PHE A 230 10.50 -0.58 29.34
CA PHE A 230 9.83 -1.34 30.39
C PHE A 230 10.39 -1.17 31.80
N SER A 231 11.63 -0.68 31.97
CA SER A 231 12.17 -0.32 33.30
C SER A 231 11.24 0.61 34.11
N PRO A 232 10.57 1.62 33.49
CA PRO A 232 9.59 2.47 34.17
C PRO A 232 8.46 1.70 34.89
N MET A 233 8.14 0.47 34.46
CA MET A 233 7.04 -0.33 34.99
C MET A 233 7.49 -1.38 36.03
N CYS A 234 8.78 -1.65 36.16
CA CYS A 234 9.28 -2.79 36.95
C CYS A 234 9.25 -2.58 38.48
N ASN A 235 9.35 -1.35 38.99
CA ASN A 235 9.44 -1.07 40.43
C ASN A 235 8.07 -0.80 41.10
N ILE A 236 6.99 -0.67 40.33
CA ILE A 236 5.63 -0.38 40.87
C ILE A 236 4.93 -1.68 41.37
N ILE A 237 5.65 -2.80 41.37
CA ILE A 237 5.15 -4.14 41.72
C ILE A 237 5.22 -4.39 43.24
N ASP A 238 6.07 -3.68 43.98
CA ASP A 238 6.33 -3.97 45.41
C ASP A 238 5.36 -3.26 46.39
N GLY A 239 4.23 -2.74 45.92
CA GLY A 239 3.19 -2.19 46.78
C GLY A 239 3.44 -0.78 47.31
N GLU A 240 4.58 -0.17 46.98
CA GLU A 240 4.79 1.26 47.19
C GLU A 240 4.10 2.03 46.07
N GLY A 241 2.85 2.41 46.32
CA GLY A 241 2.18 3.41 45.50
C GLY A 241 3.01 4.69 45.52
N PHE A 242 3.38 5.19 44.33
CA PHE A 242 3.86 6.56 44.17
C PHE A 242 2.73 7.52 44.58
N HIS A 243 2.64 7.82 45.87
CA HIS A 243 1.85 8.94 46.37
C HIS A 243 2.65 10.21 46.09
N VAL A 244 2.40 10.84 44.95
CA VAL A 244 2.89 12.19 44.59
C VAL A 244 2.21 13.29 45.43
N ASN A 245 1.47 12.93 46.48
CA ASN A 245 0.85 13.89 47.39
C ASN A 245 1.64 13.94 48.70
N GLY A 246 2.70 14.73 48.69
CA GLY A 246 3.07 15.60 49.81
C GLY A 246 3.44 14.97 51.15
N GLN A 247 4.22 13.88 51.19
CA GLN A 247 4.91 13.50 52.44
C GLN A 247 6.39 13.89 52.41
N GLN A 248 6.74 14.70 53.40
CA GLN A 248 8.03 15.36 53.60
C GLN A 248 9.19 14.38 53.84
N MET A 249 10.29 14.67 53.13
CA MET A 249 11.70 14.64 53.52
C MET A 249 12.14 13.69 54.65
N GLY A 250 12.94 12.70 54.27
CA GLY A 250 13.87 12.00 55.16
C GLY A 250 14.99 11.31 54.38
N ASP A 251 14.64 10.48 53.39
CA ASP A 251 15.62 9.69 52.65
C ASP A 251 15.82 10.18 51.20
N GLN A 252 17.09 10.30 50.79
CA GLN A 252 17.43 10.57 49.41
C GLN A 252 16.96 9.39 48.54
N PRO A 253 16.32 9.64 47.38
CA PRO A 253 15.85 8.57 46.52
C PRO A 253 17.02 7.70 46.11
N THR A 254 16.80 6.39 46.16
CA THR A 254 17.84 5.42 45.83
C THR A 254 18.31 5.61 44.38
N PRO A 255 19.56 5.26 44.04
CA PRO A 255 20.05 5.37 42.66
C PRO A 255 19.13 4.68 41.63
N LYS A 256 18.51 3.56 42.05
CA LYS A 256 17.54 2.80 41.26
C LYS A 256 16.22 3.56 41.05
N GLU A 257 15.71 4.27 42.06
CA GLU A 257 14.53 5.13 41.94
C GLU A 257 14.80 6.31 41.00
N LYS A 258 15.95 6.99 41.16
CA LYS A 258 16.36 8.08 40.27
C LYS A 258 16.43 7.62 38.81
N ALA A 259 17.01 6.44 38.55
CA ALA A 259 17.06 5.86 37.21
C ALA A 259 15.66 5.53 36.64
N THR A 260 14.72 5.16 37.49
CA THR A 260 13.34 4.84 37.10
C THR A 260 12.55 6.11 36.76
N ILE A 261 12.68 7.16 37.57
CA ILE A 261 12.07 8.48 37.31
C ILE A 261 12.60 9.03 35.98
N TRP A 262 13.92 8.99 35.80
CA TRP A 262 14.59 9.44 34.57
C TRP A 262 14.08 8.71 33.32
N THR A 263 14.06 7.37 33.35
CA THR A 263 13.59 6.57 32.21
C THR A 263 12.10 6.79 31.93
N THR A 264 11.30 7.03 32.96
CA THR A 264 9.87 7.38 32.83
C THR A 264 9.69 8.70 32.09
N GLN A 265 10.39 9.75 32.51
CA GLN A 265 10.31 11.07 31.88
C GLN A 265 10.80 11.03 30.41
N LEU A 266 11.90 10.34 30.14
CA LEU A 266 12.40 10.14 28.77
C LEU A 266 11.38 9.43 27.89
N LEU A 267 10.74 8.37 28.39
CA LEU A 267 9.73 7.61 27.66
C LEU A 267 8.49 8.46 27.35
N GLN A 268 8.00 9.21 28.33
CA GLN A 268 6.84 10.11 28.17
C GLN A 268 7.12 11.21 27.14
N ALA A 269 8.29 11.86 27.24
CA ALA A 269 8.70 12.90 26.30
C ALA A 269 8.84 12.35 24.86
N MET A 270 9.45 11.17 24.72
CA MET A 270 9.58 10.49 23.44
C MET A 270 8.21 10.17 22.82
N ALA A 271 7.31 9.57 23.60
CA ALA A 271 5.98 9.24 23.15
C ALA A 271 5.20 10.50 22.75
N PHE A 272 5.27 11.57 23.55
CA PHE A 272 4.62 12.84 23.25
C PHE A 272 5.07 13.43 21.90
N GLN A 273 6.38 13.50 21.64
CA GLN A 273 6.89 14.01 20.37
C GLN A 273 6.45 13.18 19.17
N LEU A 274 6.50 11.85 19.28
CA LEU A 274 6.03 10.96 18.22
C LEU A 274 4.54 11.17 17.92
N ARG A 275 3.69 11.35 18.96
CA ARG A 275 2.25 11.62 18.80
C ARG A 275 1.99 12.97 18.14
N MET A 276 2.72 14.00 18.53
CA MET A 276 2.64 15.33 17.92
C MET A 276 3.00 15.29 16.42
N LEU A 277 4.04 14.54 16.06
CA LEU A 277 4.42 14.33 14.67
C LEU A 277 3.36 13.59 13.86
N ARG A 278 2.58 12.67 14.47
CA ARG A 278 1.50 11.95 13.78
C ARG A 278 0.29 12.85 13.51
N ARG A 279 -0.17 13.62 14.50
CA ARG A 279 -1.41 14.42 14.43
C ARG A 279 -1.43 15.39 13.24
N ARG A 280 -0.28 16.01 12.93
CA ARG A 280 -0.17 17.05 11.89
C ARG A 280 -0.38 16.55 10.45
N GLY A 281 -0.27 15.25 10.18
CA GLY A 281 -0.41 14.71 8.81
C GLY A 281 -1.61 13.81 8.57
N VAL A 282 -2.17 13.18 9.60
CA VAL A 282 -3.22 12.16 9.39
C VAL A 282 -4.54 12.79 8.92
N TYR A 283 -5.00 13.87 9.54
CA TYR A 283 -6.31 14.46 9.22
C TYR A 283 -6.45 14.95 7.77
N PRO A 284 -5.51 15.76 7.23
CA PRO A 284 -5.59 16.20 5.84
C PRO A 284 -5.59 15.02 4.86
N THR A 285 -4.75 14.00 5.09
CA THR A 285 -4.67 12.84 4.21
C THR A 285 -5.95 12.00 4.22
N PHE A 286 -6.58 11.82 5.39
CA PHE A 286 -7.87 11.14 5.47
C PHE A 286 -8.98 11.87 4.71
N LEU A 287 -9.04 13.20 4.82
CA LEU A 287 -10.00 14.00 4.07
C LEU A 287 -9.78 13.88 2.56
N SER A 288 -8.52 13.96 2.11
CA SER A 288 -8.18 13.77 0.69
C SER A 288 -8.58 12.38 0.17
N ILE A 289 -8.34 11.32 0.95
CA ILE A 289 -8.75 9.96 0.59
C ILE A 289 -10.27 9.82 0.55
N PHE A 290 -10.99 10.41 1.49
CA PHE A 290 -12.45 10.39 1.50
C PHE A 290 -13.03 11.07 0.25
N LEU A 291 -12.53 12.25 -0.11
CA LEU A 291 -12.92 12.95 -1.34
C LEU A 291 -12.57 12.13 -2.59
N PHE A 292 -11.43 11.44 -2.58
CA PHE A 292 -11.06 10.52 -3.64
C PHE A 292 -12.08 9.39 -3.80
N PHE A 293 -12.57 8.79 -2.71
CA PHE A 293 -13.60 7.73 -2.82
C PHE A 293 -14.91 8.23 -3.40
N ILE A 294 -15.32 9.46 -3.06
CA ILE A 294 -16.48 10.11 -3.68
C ILE A 294 -16.24 10.29 -5.18
N ALA A 295 -15.08 10.84 -5.56
CA ALA A 295 -14.73 11.03 -6.96
C ALA A 295 -14.69 9.70 -7.73
N TYR A 296 -14.09 8.66 -7.14
CA TYR A 296 -14.03 7.30 -7.70
C TYR A 296 -15.43 6.71 -7.92
N ALA A 297 -16.34 6.86 -6.95
CA ALA A 297 -17.72 6.39 -7.10
C ALA A 297 -18.44 7.10 -8.25
N VAL A 298 -18.27 8.43 -8.37
CA VAL A 298 -18.81 9.20 -9.50
C VAL A 298 -18.20 8.74 -10.83
N SER A 299 -16.88 8.59 -10.90
CA SER A 299 -16.17 8.11 -12.09
C SER A 299 -16.62 6.70 -12.50
N LEU A 300 -16.91 5.82 -11.54
CA LEU A 300 -17.42 4.48 -11.81
C LEU A 300 -18.84 4.52 -12.41
N VAL A 301 -19.73 5.35 -11.86
CA VAL A 301 -21.08 5.59 -12.42
C VAL A 301 -21.00 6.14 -13.84
N LEU A 302 -20.10 7.09 -14.10
CA LEU A 302 -19.89 7.65 -15.44
C LEU A 302 -19.26 6.63 -16.40
N ALA A 303 -18.34 5.80 -15.93
CA ALA A 303 -17.68 4.78 -16.76
C ALA A 303 -18.64 3.68 -17.21
N PHE A 304 -19.72 3.41 -16.46
CA PHE A 304 -20.79 2.53 -16.95
C PHE A 304 -21.36 3.01 -18.28
N ALA A 305 -21.35 4.32 -18.55
CA ALA A 305 -21.75 4.89 -19.83
C ALA A 305 -20.73 4.62 -20.96
N ALA A 306 -19.45 4.42 -20.65
CA ALA A 306 -18.36 4.37 -21.61
C ALA A 306 -17.36 3.22 -21.32
N HIS A 307 -17.56 2.03 -21.94
CA HIS A 307 -16.68 0.84 -22.20
C HIS A 307 -15.33 0.62 -21.44
N SER A 308 -15.10 1.28 -20.30
CA SER A 308 -13.82 1.43 -19.59
C SER A 308 -13.91 1.03 -18.12
N VAL A 309 -15.09 0.53 -17.69
CA VAL A 309 -15.35 0.07 -16.31
C VAL A 309 -14.34 -0.98 -15.86
N ALA A 310 -13.96 -1.91 -16.73
CA ALA A 310 -13.03 -2.98 -16.40
C ALA A 310 -11.64 -2.44 -15.98
N PHE A 311 -11.18 -1.35 -16.61
CA PHE A 311 -9.92 -0.72 -16.23
C PHE A 311 -10.02 -0.03 -14.87
N GLY A 312 -11.12 0.68 -14.60
CA GLY A 312 -11.39 1.26 -13.28
C GLY A 312 -11.38 0.22 -12.16
N ILE A 313 -12.06 -0.91 -12.39
CA ILE A 313 -12.08 -2.03 -11.42
C ILE A 313 -10.68 -2.64 -11.25
N LEU A 314 -9.90 -2.78 -12.32
CA LEU A 314 -8.53 -3.31 -12.22
C LEU A 314 -7.66 -2.51 -11.25
N ILE A 315 -7.86 -1.19 -11.17
CA ILE A 315 -7.05 -0.28 -10.36
C ILE A 315 -7.66 0.03 -8.98
N SER A 316 -8.84 -0.52 -8.66
CA SER A 316 -9.55 -0.36 -7.37
C SER A 316 -8.71 -0.71 -6.14
N TRP A 317 -7.75 -1.63 -6.27
CA TRP A 317 -6.87 -2.02 -5.16
C TRP A 317 -5.89 -0.91 -4.77
N PHE A 318 -5.61 0.05 -5.66
CA PHE A 318 -4.62 1.10 -5.42
C PHE A 318 -5.07 2.12 -4.36
N PRO A 319 -6.31 2.63 -4.39
CA PRO A 319 -6.88 3.40 -3.28
C PRO A 319 -6.82 2.67 -1.92
N LEU A 320 -7.03 1.35 -1.90
CA LEU A 320 -6.92 0.53 -0.69
C LEU A 320 -5.49 0.54 -0.14
N LEU A 321 -4.51 0.34 -1.03
CA LEU A 321 -3.09 0.42 -0.70
C LEU A 321 -2.74 1.76 -0.06
N VAL A 322 -3.20 2.87 -0.66
CA VAL A 322 -2.95 4.22 -0.15
C VAL A 322 -3.61 4.41 1.21
N LEU A 323 -4.87 4.02 1.37
CA LEU A 323 -5.62 4.11 2.62
C LEU A 323 -4.90 3.39 3.77
N PHE A 324 -4.50 2.13 3.56
CA PHE A 324 -3.79 1.37 4.59
C PHE A 324 -2.37 1.91 4.81
N SER A 325 -1.69 2.40 3.77
CA SER A 325 -0.38 3.06 3.93
C SER A 325 -0.48 4.31 4.80
N VAL A 326 -1.55 5.06 4.69
CA VAL A 326 -1.79 6.24 5.53
C VAL A 326 -2.12 5.85 6.97
N LEU A 327 -2.88 4.77 7.17
CA LEU A 327 -3.11 4.21 8.51
C LEU A 327 -1.84 3.70 9.18
N ASP A 328 -0.97 3.05 8.40
CA ASP A 328 0.34 2.59 8.85
C ASP A 328 1.31 3.74 9.05
N ARG A 329 1.00 4.98 8.68
CA ARG A 329 1.91 6.11 8.88
C ARG A 329 2.02 6.47 10.36
N ASN A 330 3.18 6.26 10.98
CA ASN A 330 3.41 6.59 12.40
C ASN A 330 4.88 6.93 12.71
N PRO A 331 5.39 8.19 12.70
CA PRO A 331 4.77 9.51 12.44
C PRO A 331 5.05 10.09 11.03
N VAL A 332 4.75 11.38 10.79
CA VAL A 332 4.82 12.02 9.46
C VAL A 332 6.23 12.04 8.85
N SER A 333 7.28 12.31 9.64
CA SER A 333 8.66 12.40 9.16
C SER A 333 9.51 11.25 9.69
N ALA A 334 9.75 10.25 8.85
CA ALA A 334 10.56 9.09 9.21
C ALA A 334 12.00 9.47 9.61
N ASP A 335 12.63 10.43 8.91
CA ASP A 335 14.00 10.88 9.22
C ASP A 335 14.07 11.55 10.60
N ARG A 336 13.11 12.42 10.93
CA ARG A 336 13.05 13.06 12.23
C ARG A 336 12.80 12.02 13.33
N SER A 337 11.88 11.09 13.09
CA SER A 337 11.58 10.01 14.04
C SER A 337 12.78 9.08 14.25
N GLN A 338 13.50 8.70 13.20
CA GLN A 338 14.73 7.91 13.31
C GLN A 338 15.76 8.61 14.19
N ARG A 339 16.05 9.90 13.92
CA ARG A 339 16.99 10.70 14.72
C ARG A 339 16.54 10.82 16.17
N LEU A 340 15.24 11.04 16.39
CA LEU A 340 14.66 11.16 17.71
C LEU A 340 14.79 9.84 18.50
N ILE A 341 14.46 8.70 17.87
CA ILE A 341 14.61 7.37 18.48
C ILE A 341 16.09 7.11 18.79
N SER A 342 17.00 7.37 17.84
CA SER A 342 18.43 7.17 18.03
C SER A 342 18.99 8.01 19.19
N ARG A 343 18.64 9.31 19.27
CA ARG A 343 18.99 10.18 20.40
C ARG A 343 18.40 9.66 21.71
N TRP A 344 17.13 9.29 21.72
CA TRP A 344 16.49 8.70 22.91
C TRP A 344 17.23 7.44 23.38
N MET A 345 17.62 6.55 22.46
CA MET A 345 18.40 5.36 22.81
C MET A 345 19.80 5.70 23.35
N GLN A 346 20.46 6.74 22.82
CA GLN A 346 21.74 7.22 23.36
C GLN A 346 21.59 7.70 24.80
N TRP A 347 20.51 8.43 25.11
CA TRP A 347 20.21 8.86 26.48
C TRP A 347 19.87 7.69 27.40
N VAL A 348 19.13 6.71 26.89
CA VAL A 348 18.84 5.45 27.58
C VAL A 348 20.07 4.54 27.70
N ASP A 349 21.18 4.82 27.01
CA ASP A 349 22.46 4.09 27.10
C ASP A 349 23.59 4.90 27.76
N SER A 350 23.37 6.18 28.06
CA SER A 350 24.38 7.11 28.59
C SER A 350 25.07 6.63 29.88
N PRO A 351 26.40 6.79 30.01
CA PRO A 351 27.16 6.41 31.20
C PRO A 351 27.06 7.39 32.38
N ASN A 352 26.60 8.64 32.16
CA ASN A 352 26.54 9.69 33.21
C ASN A 352 25.24 9.62 34.04
N ARG A 353 24.83 8.43 34.48
CA ARG A 353 23.57 8.22 35.22
C ARG A 353 23.77 8.09 36.72
N PRO A 354 22.74 8.40 37.53
CA PRO A 354 22.62 7.83 38.87
C PRO A 354 22.55 6.30 38.74
N GLU A 355 23.32 5.61 39.58
CA GLU A 355 23.83 4.24 39.43
C GLU A 355 22.86 3.19 38.82
N HIS A 356 23.40 2.40 37.90
CA HIS A 356 22.69 1.28 37.29
C HIS A 356 22.49 0.11 38.27
N PRO A 357 21.41 -0.70 38.14
CA PRO A 357 21.30 -1.93 38.89
C PRO A 357 22.43 -2.91 38.50
N ASN A 358 23.00 -3.64 39.48
CA ASN A 358 24.22 -4.47 39.37
C ASN A 358 24.26 -5.46 38.19
N TRP A 359 23.11 -5.87 37.68
CA TRP A 359 23.00 -6.78 36.53
C TRP A 359 23.32 -6.09 35.18
N TRP A 360 23.27 -4.76 35.12
CA TRP A 360 23.64 -3.95 33.95
C TRP A 360 25.14 -3.62 33.93
N SER A 361 25.77 -3.46 35.10
CA SER A 361 27.23 -3.27 35.22
C SER A 361 28.01 -4.56 34.95
N GLN A 362 27.52 -5.72 35.44
CA GLN A 362 28.17 -7.02 35.19
C GLN A 362 28.34 -7.37 33.70
N MET A 363 27.36 -7.05 32.86
CA MET A 363 27.46 -7.28 31.40
C MET A 363 28.45 -6.33 30.70
N ARG A 364 28.78 -5.20 31.32
CA ARG A 364 29.69 -4.19 30.80
C ARG A 364 31.15 -4.50 31.17
N GLU A 365 31.38 -5.21 32.28
CA GLU A 365 32.72 -5.67 32.68
C GLU A 365 33.26 -6.80 31.79
N ASP A 366 32.38 -7.70 31.31
CA ASP A 366 32.75 -8.75 30.36
C ASP A 366 33.03 -8.22 28.93
N ALA A 367 32.54 -7.01 28.61
CA ALA A 367 32.78 -6.33 27.34
C ALA A 367 33.79 -5.18 27.52
N SER A 368 35.08 -5.53 27.57
CA SER A 368 36.21 -4.65 27.86
C SER A 368 36.12 -3.22 27.27
N TRP A 369 35.84 -2.24 28.14
CA TRP A 369 35.86 -0.80 27.83
C TRP A 369 37.27 -0.18 27.86
N LYS A 370 38.33 -0.98 27.73
CA LYS A 370 39.69 -0.48 27.98
C LYS A 370 40.40 0.20 26.81
N GLU A 371 39.79 0.35 25.62
CA GLU A 371 40.61 0.83 24.49
C GLU A 371 39.99 1.75 23.43
N ARG A 372 38.83 2.38 23.66
CA ARG A 372 38.40 3.50 22.79
C ARG A 372 37.76 4.63 23.58
N GLY A 373 38.53 5.68 23.77
CA GLY A 373 38.05 6.94 24.34
C GLY A 373 36.86 7.50 23.56
N ALA A 374 35.86 7.98 24.31
CA ALA A 374 34.95 9.08 23.97
C ALA A 374 34.37 9.17 22.55
N GLN A 375 34.13 8.05 21.85
CA GLN A 375 33.32 8.08 20.63
C GLN A 375 31.90 7.63 20.98
N GLN A 376 31.03 8.62 21.20
CA GLN A 376 29.60 8.47 21.41
C GLN A 376 29.03 7.46 20.40
N THR A 377 28.60 6.29 20.88
CA THR A 377 28.07 5.23 20.02
C THR A 377 26.76 5.69 19.40
N SER A 378 26.81 6.04 18.11
CA SER A 378 25.61 6.44 17.38
C SER A 378 24.71 5.22 17.12
N PHE A 379 23.51 5.24 17.71
CA PHE A 379 22.45 4.26 17.43
C PHE A 379 21.86 4.41 16.01
N ASP A 380 22.31 5.40 15.23
CA ASP A 380 21.93 5.57 13.81
C ASP A 380 22.37 4.39 12.95
N ARG A 381 23.31 3.56 13.42
CA ARG A 381 23.75 2.34 12.74
C ARG A 381 22.72 1.21 12.82
N TYR A 382 21.94 1.14 13.90
CA TYR A 382 21.00 0.03 14.14
C TYR A 382 19.64 0.27 13.51
N ILE A 383 19.16 1.52 13.53
CA ILE A 383 17.88 1.91 12.94
C ILE A 383 18.17 2.40 11.52
N SER A 384 17.68 1.68 10.52
CA SER A 384 17.98 1.94 9.11
C SER A 384 16.83 2.65 8.39
N ASP A 385 16.67 2.36 7.10
CA ASP A 385 15.60 2.85 6.26
C ASP A 385 14.22 2.45 6.84
N PHE A 386 13.26 3.34 6.65
CA PHE A 386 11.86 3.11 6.98
C PHE A 386 11.27 2.04 6.04
N VAL A 387 10.73 0.97 6.63
CA VAL A 387 10.12 -0.19 5.91
C VAL A 387 8.60 -0.10 5.91
N GLY A 388 8.02 0.65 6.84
CA GLY A 388 6.57 0.86 6.92
C GLY A 388 5.95 1.22 5.57
N GLN A 389 4.66 0.92 5.43
CA GLN A 389 3.86 1.21 4.23
C GLN A 389 4.30 0.39 3.00
N GLY A 390 4.94 -0.76 3.27
CA GLY A 390 5.45 -1.69 2.28
C GLY A 390 6.41 -1.08 1.26
N ARG A 391 7.16 -0.04 1.65
CA ARG A 391 8.16 0.61 0.78
C ARG A 391 9.29 -0.33 0.38
N GLN A 392 9.67 -1.21 1.31
CA GLN A 392 10.68 -2.22 1.10
C GLN A 392 10.09 -3.62 1.22
N ILE A 393 10.66 -4.52 0.44
CA ILE A 393 10.36 -5.94 0.50
C ILE A 393 10.97 -6.53 1.78
N GLY A 394 10.13 -6.92 2.73
CA GLY A 394 10.59 -7.50 3.99
C GLY A 394 9.50 -7.72 5.03
N TYR A 395 9.95 -8.18 6.20
CA TYR A 395 9.15 -8.39 7.39
C TYR A 395 9.92 -7.77 8.56
N ASP A 396 9.29 -6.86 9.31
CA ASP A 396 9.77 -6.46 10.63
C ASP A 396 8.90 -7.12 11.70
N GLY A 397 9.54 -7.98 12.48
CA GLY A 397 8.90 -8.73 13.56
C GLY A 397 9.14 -8.14 14.93
N LEU A 398 9.89 -7.03 15.07
CA LEU A 398 10.34 -6.54 16.37
C LEU A 398 9.19 -6.31 17.35
N PRO A 399 8.14 -5.54 17.03
CA PRO A 399 7.04 -5.34 17.98
C PRO A 399 6.36 -6.65 18.34
N TYR A 400 6.17 -7.56 17.38
CA TYR A 400 5.57 -8.87 17.64
C TYR A 400 6.43 -9.72 18.59
N ALA A 401 7.74 -9.76 18.35
CA ALA A 401 8.69 -10.53 19.15
C ALA A 401 8.76 -10.01 20.59
N VAL A 402 8.79 -8.69 20.77
CA VAL A 402 8.75 -8.05 22.09
C VAL A 402 7.42 -8.34 22.78
N LEU A 403 6.29 -8.11 22.11
CA LEU A 403 4.95 -8.24 22.71
C LEU A 403 4.71 -9.61 23.36
N ILE A 404 5.11 -10.68 22.68
CA ILE A 404 4.93 -12.06 23.16
C ILE A 404 5.96 -12.44 24.22
N SER A 405 7.06 -11.72 24.30
CA SER A 405 8.12 -11.96 25.28
C SER A 405 7.88 -11.24 26.60
N VAL A 406 7.05 -10.19 26.64
CA VAL A 406 6.79 -9.39 27.85
C VAL A 406 6.10 -10.18 28.96
N TYR A 407 5.15 -11.05 28.63
CA TYR A 407 4.31 -11.74 29.63
C TYR A 407 4.56 -13.25 29.68
N ASP A 408 4.38 -13.84 30.86
CA ASP A 408 4.59 -15.26 31.14
C ASP A 408 3.57 -16.19 30.48
N ASN A 409 2.30 -15.79 30.45
CA ASN A 409 1.19 -16.56 29.92
C ASN A 409 0.21 -15.70 29.09
N PRO A 410 -0.48 -16.27 28.09
CA PRO A 410 -1.46 -15.57 27.26
C PRO A 410 -2.83 -15.34 27.94
N GLY A 411 -2.92 -15.36 29.27
CA GLY A 411 -4.18 -15.36 30.03
C GLY A 411 -4.41 -14.11 30.89
N VAL A 412 -5.50 -14.15 31.67
CA VAL A 412 -5.89 -13.08 32.60
C VAL A 412 -4.88 -12.94 33.75
N ASN A 413 -4.35 -14.04 34.29
CA ASN A 413 -3.34 -13.98 35.36
C ASN A 413 -1.91 -13.96 34.79
N ARG A 414 -1.58 -12.90 34.05
CA ARG A 414 -0.27 -12.74 33.41
C ARG A 414 0.66 -11.82 34.21
N ARG A 415 1.88 -12.24 34.43
CA ARG A 415 2.95 -11.46 35.07
C ARG A 415 3.98 -11.06 34.03
N MET A 416 4.50 -9.84 34.18
CA MET A 416 5.59 -9.38 33.33
C MET A 416 6.85 -10.18 33.66
N ARG A 417 7.54 -10.67 32.63
CA ARG A 417 8.81 -11.40 32.78
C ARG A 417 9.94 -10.43 33.15
N PRO A 418 11.01 -10.91 33.81
CA PRO A 418 12.22 -10.10 34.01
C PRO A 418 12.79 -9.61 32.67
N LEU A 419 13.33 -8.39 32.65
CA LEU A 419 13.81 -7.74 31.41
C LEU A 419 14.78 -8.62 30.61
N ARG A 420 15.72 -9.29 31.29
CA ARG A 420 16.67 -10.24 30.67
C ARG A 420 15.96 -11.36 29.90
N THR A 421 14.92 -11.94 30.48
CA THR A 421 14.12 -12.98 29.84
C THR A 421 13.36 -12.46 28.63
N ILE A 422 12.86 -11.21 28.70
CA ILE A 422 12.18 -10.55 27.56
C ILE A 422 13.16 -10.38 26.39
N ILE A 423 14.39 -9.95 26.65
CA ILE A 423 15.46 -9.79 25.65
C ILE A 423 15.75 -11.13 24.97
N ASP A 424 16.10 -12.16 25.76
CA ASP A 424 16.53 -13.45 25.22
C ASP A 424 15.42 -14.12 24.38
N GLN A 425 14.16 -14.00 24.82
CA GLN A 425 13.01 -14.53 24.07
C GLN A 425 12.72 -13.72 22.81
N SER A 426 12.85 -12.39 22.87
CA SER A 426 12.64 -11.52 21.71
C SER A 426 13.66 -11.84 20.60
N ILE A 427 14.93 -12.09 20.94
CA ILE A 427 15.96 -12.53 19.98
C ILE A 427 15.58 -13.87 19.33
N ARG A 428 15.22 -14.87 20.15
CA ARG A 428 14.79 -16.18 19.64
C ARG A 428 13.59 -16.08 18.70
N ARG A 429 12.66 -15.16 18.97
CA ARG A 429 11.47 -14.94 18.15
C ARG A 429 11.77 -14.16 16.87
N LEU A 430 12.67 -13.19 16.92
CA LEU A 430 13.13 -12.46 15.73
C LEU A 430 13.81 -13.38 14.72
N ASN A 431 14.60 -14.33 15.21
CA ASN A 431 15.26 -15.35 14.39
C ASN A 431 14.33 -16.54 14.03
N GLY A 432 13.12 -16.55 14.59
CA GLY A 432 12.15 -17.62 14.44
C GLY A 432 11.28 -17.51 13.19
N HIS A 433 10.29 -18.40 13.12
CA HIS A 433 9.30 -18.40 12.05
C HIS A 433 8.35 -17.21 12.14
N ARG A 434 7.86 -16.76 10.98
CA ARG A 434 6.82 -15.72 10.92
C ARG A 434 5.54 -16.18 11.62
N PRO A 435 4.83 -15.27 12.30
CA PRO A 435 3.65 -15.63 13.06
C PRO A 435 2.46 -15.99 12.17
N GLY A 436 1.56 -16.83 12.70
CA GLY A 436 0.32 -17.23 12.02
C GLY A 436 -0.50 -16.03 11.49
N SER A 437 -0.55 -14.93 12.24
CA SER A 437 -1.24 -13.70 11.82
C SER A 437 -0.67 -13.07 10.56
N TRP A 438 0.64 -13.21 10.30
CA TRP A 438 1.26 -12.73 9.07
C TRP A 438 0.74 -13.50 7.85
N TRP A 439 0.62 -14.83 7.95
CA TRP A 439 0.09 -15.67 6.88
C TRP A 439 -1.38 -15.37 6.56
N VAL A 440 -2.20 -15.20 7.60
CA VAL A 440 -3.61 -14.82 7.43
C VAL A 440 -3.73 -13.49 6.70
N LEU A 441 -2.96 -12.48 7.12
CA LEU A 441 -2.97 -11.16 6.47
C LEU A 441 -2.39 -11.21 5.05
N SER A 442 -1.47 -12.12 4.77
CA SER A 442 -0.94 -12.36 3.43
C SER A 442 -2.01 -12.90 2.48
N VAL A 443 -2.82 -13.85 2.94
CA VAL A 443 -3.95 -14.39 2.16
C VAL A 443 -5.05 -13.34 1.98
N ILE A 444 -5.36 -12.56 3.02
CA ILE A 444 -6.33 -11.45 2.91
C ILE A 444 -5.84 -10.43 1.87
N SER A 445 -4.57 -10.07 1.90
CA SER A 445 -3.98 -9.12 0.95
C SER A 445 -4.04 -9.63 -0.49
N LEU A 446 -3.76 -10.92 -0.71
CA LEU A 446 -3.92 -11.57 -2.00
C LEU A 446 -5.38 -11.49 -2.46
N ALA A 447 -6.33 -11.87 -1.59
CA ALA A 447 -7.75 -11.88 -1.92
C ALA A 447 -8.27 -10.48 -2.28
N LEU A 448 -7.86 -9.44 -1.55
CA LEU A 448 -8.23 -8.05 -1.84
C LEU A 448 -7.77 -7.62 -3.24
N VAL A 449 -6.55 -7.97 -3.65
CA VAL A 449 -6.03 -7.62 -4.98
C VAL A 449 -6.65 -8.48 -6.08
N TRP A 450 -6.71 -9.80 -5.89
CA TRP A 450 -7.23 -10.73 -6.89
C TRP A 450 -8.72 -10.63 -7.11
N LEU A 451 -9.49 -10.16 -6.12
CA LEU A 451 -10.90 -9.86 -6.35
C LEU A 451 -11.04 -8.75 -7.39
N GLU A 452 -10.28 -7.66 -7.27
CA GLU A 452 -10.30 -6.57 -8.27
C GLU A 452 -9.78 -7.02 -9.65
N ILE A 453 -8.64 -7.69 -9.70
CA ILE A 453 -8.07 -8.22 -10.96
C ILE A 453 -9.02 -9.24 -11.59
N GLY A 454 -9.59 -10.12 -10.77
CA GLY A 454 -10.54 -11.15 -11.18
C GLY A 454 -11.84 -10.55 -11.73
N MET A 455 -12.39 -9.51 -11.10
CA MET A 455 -13.59 -8.84 -11.61
C MET A 455 -13.30 -8.08 -12.91
N ALA A 456 -12.16 -7.40 -13.01
CA ALA A 456 -11.72 -6.75 -14.25
C ALA A 456 -11.52 -7.78 -15.39
N PHE A 457 -10.92 -8.93 -15.08
CA PHE A 457 -10.76 -10.05 -15.99
C PHE A 457 -12.13 -10.58 -16.44
N MET A 458 -13.02 -10.89 -15.49
CA MET A 458 -14.35 -11.44 -15.78
C MET A 458 -15.16 -10.49 -16.65
N ILE A 459 -15.14 -9.18 -16.37
CA ILE A 459 -15.79 -8.20 -17.24
C ILE A 459 -15.16 -8.24 -18.64
N SER A 460 -13.84 -8.19 -18.76
CA SER A 460 -13.17 -8.15 -20.07
C SER A 460 -13.27 -9.46 -20.85
N TYR A 461 -13.44 -10.58 -20.17
CA TYR A 461 -13.62 -11.91 -20.75
C TYR A 461 -15.04 -12.14 -21.26
N ASN A 462 -16.03 -11.51 -20.62
CA ASN A 462 -17.45 -11.63 -20.97
C ASN A 462 -17.97 -10.46 -21.84
N ILE A 463 -17.29 -9.31 -21.88
CA ILE A 463 -17.54 -8.27 -22.89
C ILE A 463 -17.11 -8.87 -24.24
N PRO A 464 -17.86 -8.67 -25.33
CA PRO A 464 -17.93 -9.74 -26.32
C PRO A 464 -16.73 -9.83 -27.33
N THR A 465 -15.56 -9.32 -26.96
CA THR A 465 -14.31 -9.99 -27.35
C THR A 465 -14.24 -11.34 -26.64
N VAL A 466 -14.93 -12.34 -27.20
CA VAL A 466 -15.22 -13.57 -26.49
C VAL A 466 -13.93 -14.33 -26.15
N GLY A 467 -13.80 -14.75 -24.88
CA GLY A 467 -12.67 -15.55 -24.41
C GLY A 467 -11.48 -14.72 -23.89
N ILE A 468 -10.29 -15.30 -23.99
CA ILE A 468 -9.04 -14.62 -23.61
C ILE A 468 -8.62 -13.72 -24.78
N GLY A 469 -9.16 -12.50 -24.80
CA GLY A 469 -8.70 -11.42 -25.67
C GLY A 469 -7.48 -10.72 -25.07
N CYS A 470 -6.87 -9.77 -25.81
CA CYS A 470 -5.66 -9.08 -25.33
C CYS A 470 -5.88 -8.33 -24.00
N ARG A 471 -7.08 -7.76 -23.78
CA ARG A 471 -7.41 -7.05 -22.54
C ARG A 471 -7.47 -8.01 -21.34
N SER A 472 -8.32 -9.03 -21.41
CA SER A 472 -8.45 -10.01 -20.33
C SER A 472 -7.15 -10.78 -20.08
N ALA A 473 -6.40 -11.15 -21.15
CA ALA A 473 -5.08 -11.74 -21.03
C ALA A 473 -4.10 -10.84 -20.28
N SER A 474 -4.03 -9.55 -20.63
CA SER A 474 -3.12 -8.61 -19.98
C SER A 474 -3.36 -8.50 -18.47
N TYR A 475 -4.63 -8.54 -18.04
CA TYR A 475 -4.99 -8.47 -16.62
C TYR A 475 -4.55 -9.72 -15.87
N LEU A 476 -4.72 -10.91 -16.47
CA LEU A 476 -4.20 -12.16 -15.91
C LEU A 476 -2.67 -12.15 -15.85
N VAL A 477 -2.00 -11.70 -16.90
CA VAL A 477 -0.53 -11.62 -16.93
C VAL A 477 -0.04 -10.71 -15.80
N TYR A 478 -0.65 -9.54 -15.61
CA TYR A 478 -0.35 -8.65 -14.48
C TYR A 478 -0.60 -9.33 -13.12
N GLY A 479 -1.77 -9.97 -12.94
CA GLY A 479 -2.10 -10.69 -11.71
C GLY A 479 -1.11 -11.82 -11.38
N CYS A 480 -0.73 -12.61 -12.37
CA CYS A 480 0.25 -13.68 -12.23
C CYS A 480 1.65 -13.15 -11.91
N LEU A 481 2.15 -12.19 -12.71
CA LEU A 481 3.49 -11.61 -12.51
C LEU A 481 3.65 -10.95 -11.15
N SER A 482 2.64 -10.18 -10.72
CA SER A 482 2.66 -9.58 -9.40
C SER A 482 2.65 -10.65 -8.30
N SER A 483 1.85 -11.71 -8.46
CA SER A 483 1.70 -12.78 -7.47
C SER A 483 2.96 -13.64 -7.33
N LEU A 484 3.82 -13.73 -8.36
CA LEU A 484 5.09 -14.46 -8.27
C LEU A 484 6.02 -13.86 -7.20
N SER A 485 6.12 -12.53 -7.14
CA SER A 485 6.89 -11.85 -6.08
C SER A 485 6.33 -12.20 -4.70
N TRP A 486 5.01 -12.17 -4.55
CA TRP A 486 4.32 -12.56 -3.32
C TRP A 486 4.52 -14.03 -2.93
N LEU A 487 4.44 -14.97 -3.88
CA LEU A 487 4.70 -16.40 -3.67
C LEU A 487 6.14 -16.63 -3.20
N ILE A 488 7.09 -15.93 -3.82
CA ILE A 488 8.48 -15.98 -3.36
C ILE A 488 8.54 -15.58 -1.89
N HIS A 489 7.78 -14.59 -1.42
CA HIS A 489 7.71 -14.18 0.00
C HIS A 489 7.07 -15.20 0.94
N LEU A 490 6.22 -16.10 0.44
CA LEU A 490 5.56 -17.15 1.22
C LEU A 490 6.42 -18.36 1.53
N LEU A 491 7.59 -18.53 0.92
CA LEU A 491 8.38 -19.74 1.18
C LEU A 491 8.83 -19.78 2.66
N PRO A 492 8.29 -20.72 3.48
CA PRO A 492 8.35 -20.66 4.94
C PRO A 492 9.73 -20.94 5.54
N TRP A 493 10.65 -21.45 4.72
CA TRP A 493 11.99 -21.90 5.12
C TRP A 493 13.05 -20.79 5.21
N PHE A 494 12.68 -19.55 4.87
CA PHE A 494 13.67 -18.48 4.71
C PHE A 494 13.25 -17.26 5.52
N GLY A 495 14.10 -16.84 6.46
CA GLY A 495 13.96 -15.61 7.26
C GLY A 495 13.90 -14.33 6.40
N SER A 496 14.69 -13.32 6.75
CA SER A 496 14.76 -12.10 5.92
C SER A 496 15.26 -12.45 4.51
N PRO A 497 14.62 -11.97 3.43
CA PRO A 497 15.01 -12.32 2.07
C PRO A 497 16.43 -11.80 1.78
N GLY A 498 17.33 -12.71 1.40
CA GLY A 498 18.69 -12.38 0.98
C GLY A 498 18.72 -11.52 -0.30
N THR A 499 19.89 -10.95 -0.60
CA THR A 499 20.08 -9.99 -1.71
C THR A 499 19.63 -10.55 -3.07
N LYS A 500 19.99 -11.81 -3.39
CA LYS A 500 19.59 -12.46 -4.65
C LYS A 500 18.07 -12.56 -4.80
N ARG A 501 17.38 -12.96 -3.74
CA ARG A 501 15.91 -13.08 -3.74
C ARG A 501 15.23 -11.72 -3.89
N LYS A 502 15.75 -10.69 -3.20
CA LYS A 502 15.27 -9.31 -3.39
C LYS A 502 15.45 -8.85 -4.83
N ALA A 503 16.59 -9.14 -5.45
CA ALA A 503 16.83 -8.82 -6.86
C ALA A 503 15.81 -9.49 -7.80
N VAL A 504 15.53 -10.79 -7.59
CA VAL A 504 14.50 -11.52 -8.34
C VAL A 504 13.11 -10.90 -8.12
N CYS A 505 12.73 -10.60 -6.87
CA CYS A 505 11.45 -9.95 -6.60
C CYS A 505 11.35 -8.58 -7.27
N HIS A 506 12.42 -7.76 -7.24
CA HIS A 506 12.43 -6.47 -7.91
C HIS A 506 12.33 -6.59 -9.44
N PHE A 507 12.97 -7.60 -10.04
CA PHE A 507 12.83 -7.87 -11.46
C PHE A 507 11.39 -8.25 -11.83
N LEU A 508 10.74 -9.12 -11.05
CA LEU A 508 9.33 -9.47 -11.25
C LEU A 508 8.41 -8.27 -11.03
N CYS A 509 8.66 -7.46 -10.01
CA CYS A 509 7.95 -6.21 -9.77
C CYS A 509 8.10 -5.23 -10.94
N LEU A 510 9.30 -5.12 -11.54
CA LEU A 510 9.53 -4.32 -12.74
C LEU A 510 8.70 -4.80 -13.91
N LEU A 511 8.74 -6.10 -14.21
CA LEU A 511 7.97 -6.68 -15.32
C LEU A 511 6.45 -6.51 -15.12
N SER A 512 5.97 -6.74 -13.90
CA SER A 512 4.58 -6.49 -13.51
C SER A 512 4.18 -5.02 -13.67
N THR A 513 5.03 -4.09 -13.22
CA THR A 513 4.79 -2.65 -13.35
C THR A 513 4.77 -2.21 -14.82
N LEU A 514 5.69 -2.71 -15.65
CA LEU A 514 5.69 -2.44 -17.10
C LEU A 514 4.42 -2.97 -17.76
N THR A 515 3.94 -4.14 -17.35
CA THR A 515 2.67 -4.71 -17.83
C THR A 515 1.49 -3.80 -17.43
N LEU A 516 1.46 -3.29 -16.20
CA LEU A 516 0.44 -2.35 -15.76
C LEU A 516 0.48 -1.05 -16.57
N PHE A 517 1.67 -0.48 -16.82
CA PHE A 517 1.80 0.70 -17.67
C PHE A 517 1.34 0.45 -19.09
N PHE A 518 1.64 -0.72 -19.65
CA PHE A 518 1.12 -1.12 -20.96
C PHE A 518 -0.40 -1.21 -20.95
N ILE A 519 -1.01 -1.77 -19.91
CA ILE A 519 -2.47 -1.82 -19.75
C ILE A 519 -3.07 -0.41 -19.71
N ILE A 520 -2.49 0.49 -18.91
CA ILE A 520 -2.94 1.89 -18.81
C ILE A 520 -2.84 2.56 -20.18
N PHE A 521 -1.69 2.43 -20.85
CA PHE A 521 -1.47 2.97 -22.19
C PHE A 521 -2.47 2.41 -23.20
N ALA A 522 -2.69 1.10 -23.18
CA ALA A 522 -3.62 0.42 -24.05
C ALA A 522 -5.07 0.84 -23.83
N ALA A 523 -5.45 1.13 -22.59
CA ALA A 523 -6.79 1.54 -22.22
C ALA A 523 -7.17 2.88 -22.87
N PHE A 524 -6.30 3.90 -22.79
CA PHE A 524 -6.61 5.22 -23.36
C PHE A 524 -6.21 5.38 -24.83
N SER A 525 -5.18 4.66 -25.32
CA SER A 525 -4.74 4.78 -26.71
C SER A 525 -5.64 4.03 -27.69
N GLY A 526 -6.29 2.95 -27.26
CA GLY A 526 -7.03 2.06 -28.15
C GLY A 526 -6.14 1.08 -28.93
N VAL A 527 -4.86 0.92 -28.58
CA VAL A 527 -3.92 0.02 -29.32
C VAL A 527 -4.42 -1.44 -29.39
N LEU A 528 -5.22 -1.88 -28.41
CA LEU A 528 -5.85 -3.21 -28.39
C LEU A 528 -7.15 -3.29 -29.21
N LYS A 529 -7.55 -2.22 -29.90
CA LYS A 529 -8.68 -2.18 -30.83
C LYS A 529 -8.15 -2.49 -32.24
N ASN A 530 -7.74 -3.74 -32.45
CA ASN A 530 -7.30 -4.30 -33.73
C ASN A 530 -7.98 -5.67 -33.96
N CYS A 531 -7.82 -6.25 -35.15
CA CYS A 531 -8.52 -7.50 -35.50
C CYS A 531 -8.11 -8.67 -34.58
N LEU A 532 -6.81 -8.79 -34.27
CA LEU A 532 -6.28 -9.85 -33.42
C LEU A 532 -6.84 -9.79 -32.00
N CYS A 533 -6.79 -8.61 -31.39
CA CYS A 533 -7.20 -8.41 -30.01
C CYS A 533 -8.71 -8.42 -29.81
N ARG A 534 -9.49 -8.02 -30.82
CA ARG A 534 -10.95 -8.16 -30.81
C ARG A 534 -11.41 -9.59 -31.09
N GLY A 535 -10.74 -10.28 -32.01
CA GLY A 535 -11.04 -11.67 -32.37
C GLY A 535 -10.67 -12.67 -31.27
N GLY A 536 -9.58 -12.38 -30.53
CA GLY A 536 -9.11 -13.21 -29.41
C GLY A 536 -8.91 -14.68 -29.80
N LEU A 537 -9.03 -15.56 -28.81
CA LEU A 537 -9.05 -17.01 -29.05
C LEU A 537 -10.38 -17.52 -29.63
N SER A 538 -11.45 -16.73 -29.61
CA SER A 538 -12.74 -17.12 -30.16
C SER A 538 -12.79 -17.05 -31.69
N GLY A 539 -11.84 -16.37 -32.32
CA GLY A 539 -11.68 -16.40 -33.77
C GLY A 539 -12.66 -15.52 -34.55
N TYR A 540 -13.55 -14.77 -33.90
CA TYR A 540 -14.49 -13.85 -34.55
C TYR A 540 -14.66 -12.54 -33.76
N LEU A 541 -15.15 -11.52 -34.45
CA LEU A 541 -15.50 -10.21 -33.86
C LEU A 541 -16.83 -9.71 -34.42
N TYR A 542 -17.40 -8.71 -33.74
CA TYR A 542 -18.57 -7.96 -34.19
C TYR A 542 -18.23 -6.48 -34.38
N PHE A 543 -19.16 -5.73 -34.96
CA PHE A 543 -19.07 -4.28 -35.13
C PHE A 543 -20.06 -3.48 -34.26
N GLU A 544 -20.81 -4.14 -33.38
CA GLU A 544 -21.86 -3.47 -32.59
C GLU A 544 -21.32 -2.58 -31.45
N ASN A 545 -22.17 -1.65 -31.01
CA ASN A 545 -21.82 -0.60 -30.05
C ASN A 545 -22.20 -0.95 -28.59
N SER A 546 -21.89 -0.07 -27.64
CA SER A 546 -22.25 -0.27 -26.21
C SER A 546 -23.75 -0.45 -25.98
N GLN A 547 -24.59 0.28 -26.72
CA GLN A 547 -26.04 0.23 -26.57
C GLN A 547 -26.58 -1.15 -26.96
N PHE A 548 -26.02 -1.76 -28.02
CA PHE A 548 -26.37 -3.11 -28.45
C PHE A 548 -26.12 -4.16 -27.36
N TYR A 549 -25.00 -4.07 -26.62
CA TYR A 549 -24.73 -4.99 -25.50
C TYR A 549 -25.59 -4.76 -24.28
N ARG A 550 -26.01 -3.52 -24.06
CA ARG A 550 -26.89 -3.19 -22.93
C ARG A 550 -28.33 -3.62 -23.17
N ASN A 551 -28.73 -3.82 -24.43
CA ASN A 551 -30.08 -4.27 -24.70
C ASN A 551 -30.33 -5.64 -24.06
N LYS A 552 -31.41 -5.73 -23.29
CA LYS A 552 -31.83 -6.94 -22.58
C LYS A 552 -32.14 -8.08 -23.55
N ASP A 553 -32.64 -7.75 -24.73
CA ASP A 553 -33.02 -8.73 -25.74
C ASP A 553 -31.81 -9.38 -26.41
N HIS A 554 -30.63 -8.72 -26.36
CA HIS A 554 -29.43 -9.19 -27.06
C HIS A 554 -28.46 -9.91 -26.11
N PHE A 555 -27.92 -9.19 -25.11
CA PHE A 555 -26.86 -9.72 -24.22
C PHE A 555 -27.09 -9.42 -22.73
N ASP A 556 -27.90 -8.42 -22.36
CA ASP A 556 -28.12 -7.95 -20.98
C ASP A 556 -26.82 -7.78 -20.16
N VAL A 557 -25.75 -7.26 -20.80
CA VAL A 557 -24.43 -7.17 -20.14
C VAL A 557 -24.46 -6.20 -18.95
N ALA A 558 -25.42 -5.26 -18.94
CA ALA A 558 -25.61 -4.30 -17.86
C ALA A 558 -25.80 -4.99 -16.50
N LYS A 559 -26.56 -6.09 -16.44
CA LYS A 559 -26.77 -6.87 -15.22
C LYS A 559 -25.46 -7.41 -14.65
N TRP A 560 -24.61 -7.95 -15.52
CA TRP A 560 -23.31 -8.53 -15.14
C TRP A 560 -22.29 -7.47 -14.76
N TRP A 561 -22.28 -6.33 -15.46
CA TRP A 561 -21.44 -5.20 -15.09
C TRP A 561 -21.82 -4.63 -13.73
N TRP A 562 -23.12 -4.52 -13.44
CA TRP A 562 -23.59 -4.10 -12.12
C TRP A 562 -23.18 -5.08 -11.03
N ALA A 563 -23.42 -6.38 -11.22
CA ALA A 563 -22.99 -7.39 -10.27
C ALA A 563 -21.47 -7.32 -10.04
N ALA A 564 -20.69 -7.18 -11.11
CA ALA A 564 -19.24 -7.12 -11.02
C ALA A 564 -18.73 -5.87 -10.31
N ALA A 565 -19.33 -4.71 -10.59
CA ALA A 565 -18.98 -3.47 -9.91
C ALA A 565 -19.40 -3.47 -8.44
N ILE A 566 -20.55 -4.05 -8.10
CA ILE A 566 -20.97 -4.21 -6.69
C ILE A 566 -19.95 -5.08 -5.95
N VAL A 567 -19.58 -6.23 -6.54
CA VAL A 567 -18.57 -7.12 -5.94
C VAL A 567 -17.21 -6.43 -5.82
N GLY A 568 -16.74 -5.71 -6.84
CA GLY A 568 -15.51 -4.92 -6.78
C GLY A 568 -15.58 -3.71 -5.83
N ALA A 569 -16.76 -3.17 -5.56
CA ALA A 569 -16.93 -2.09 -4.58
C ALA A 569 -16.84 -2.59 -3.13
N LEU A 570 -17.15 -3.87 -2.87
CA LEU A 570 -17.16 -4.43 -1.52
C LEU A 570 -15.80 -4.36 -0.81
N PRO A 571 -14.66 -4.79 -1.41
CA PRO A 571 -13.34 -4.62 -0.80
C PRO A 571 -13.01 -3.17 -0.51
N ILE A 572 -13.34 -2.26 -1.43
CA ILE A 572 -13.10 -0.84 -1.29
C ILE A 572 -13.84 -0.27 -0.08
N PHE A 573 -15.15 -0.41 -0.07
CA PHE A 573 -16.02 0.13 0.96
C PHE A 573 -15.76 -0.55 2.31
N GLY A 574 -15.63 -1.87 2.34
CA GLY A 574 -15.35 -2.64 3.54
C GLY A 574 -14.01 -2.26 4.17
N SER A 575 -12.97 -2.09 3.36
CA SER A 575 -11.65 -1.63 3.84
C SER A 575 -11.69 -0.18 4.32
N PHE A 576 -12.46 0.70 3.67
CA PHE A 576 -12.66 2.07 4.14
C PHE A 576 -13.32 2.11 5.53
N LEU A 577 -14.42 1.37 5.71
CA LEU A 577 -15.07 1.28 7.02
C LEU A 577 -14.16 0.66 8.06
N ALA A 578 -13.45 -0.42 7.72
CA ALA A 578 -12.47 -1.03 8.61
C ALA A 578 -11.36 -0.05 8.99
N ALA A 579 -10.89 0.76 8.04
CA ALA A 579 -9.87 1.76 8.27
C ALA A 579 -10.34 2.89 9.20
N VAL A 580 -11.54 3.41 8.98
CA VAL A 580 -12.17 4.42 9.86
C VAL A 580 -12.36 3.85 11.26
N PHE A 581 -12.88 2.62 11.38
CA PHE A 581 -13.06 1.96 12.67
C PHE A 581 -11.73 1.75 13.40
N LEU A 582 -10.68 1.31 12.69
CA LEU A 582 -9.34 1.17 13.26
C LEU A 582 -8.78 2.52 13.71
N LEU A 583 -8.96 3.57 12.92
CA LEU A 583 -8.53 4.92 13.28
C LEU A 583 -9.22 5.40 14.57
N MET A 584 -10.54 5.21 14.67
CA MET A 584 -11.31 5.58 15.86
C MET A 584 -10.86 4.77 17.09
N LYS A 585 -10.66 3.46 16.94
CA LYS A 585 -10.28 2.58 18.05
C LYS A 585 -8.87 2.88 18.57
N LEU A 586 -7.93 3.12 17.66
CA LEU A 586 -6.53 3.36 18.00
C LEU A 586 -6.26 4.83 18.38
N LYS A 587 -7.27 5.73 18.27
CA LYS A 587 -7.19 7.15 18.66
C LYS A 587 -6.52 7.36 20.01
N SER A 588 -6.88 6.55 21.01
CA SER A 588 -6.36 6.69 22.37
C SER A 588 -4.87 6.37 22.53
N LEU A 589 -4.26 5.69 21.56
CA LEU A 589 -2.82 5.40 21.58
C LEU A 589 -1.99 6.60 21.12
N TRP A 590 -2.54 7.46 20.25
CA TRP A 590 -1.81 8.56 19.62
C TRP A 590 -2.38 9.95 19.88
N GLN A 591 -3.51 10.06 20.57
CA GLN A 591 -4.07 11.37 20.93
C GLN A 591 -3.12 12.05 21.93
N ALA A 592 -2.59 13.20 21.54
CA ALA A 592 -1.89 14.13 22.41
C ALA A 592 -2.63 15.48 22.40
N SER A 593 -2.86 16.06 23.58
CA SER A 593 -3.33 17.44 23.73
C SER A 593 -2.12 18.37 23.80
N GLU A 594 -2.18 19.50 23.11
CA GLU A 594 -1.13 20.53 23.20
C GLU A 594 -1.08 21.18 24.60
N GLN A 595 -2.21 21.15 25.32
CA GLN A 595 -2.33 21.61 26.70
C GLN A 595 -1.80 20.61 27.73
N GLY A 596 -1.60 19.34 27.34
CA GLY A 596 -1.07 18.29 28.21
C GLY A 596 0.43 18.11 28.06
N ASN A 597 1.18 19.20 27.91
CA ASN A 597 2.63 19.14 27.97
C ASN A 597 2.99 18.50 29.32
N PRO A 598 3.74 17.39 29.38
CA PRO A 598 4.16 16.85 30.67
C PRO A 598 4.86 17.99 31.41
N GLU A 599 4.31 18.42 32.55
CA GLU A 599 4.94 19.44 33.38
C GLU A 599 6.36 18.95 33.66
N ILE A 600 7.33 19.73 33.20
CA ILE A 600 8.75 19.41 33.27
C ILE A 600 9.14 19.58 34.73
N MET A 601 9.06 18.50 35.50
CA MET A 601 9.19 18.56 36.96
C MET A 601 10.63 18.54 37.45
N ASP A 602 11.62 18.20 36.61
CA ASP A 602 13.03 18.09 37.04
C ASP A 602 14.02 18.74 36.06
N ALA A 603 14.85 19.63 36.60
CA ALA A 603 15.85 20.40 35.85
C ALA A 603 17.12 19.59 35.48
N GLU A 604 17.25 18.36 35.98
CA GLU A 604 18.43 17.50 35.75
C GLU A 604 18.38 16.76 34.40
N VAL A 605 17.22 16.63 33.75
CA VAL A 605 17.10 16.00 32.44
C VAL A 605 17.34 17.01 31.33
N ASP A 606 18.54 17.01 30.75
CA ASP A 606 18.80 17.82 29.55
C ASP A 606 17.96 17.30 28.38
N MET A 607 16.91 18.06 28.09
CA MET A 607 15.91 17.79 27.07
C MET A 607 16.20 18.55 25.76
N GLN A 608 17.37 19.21 25.61
CA GLN A 608 17.76 19.90 24.38
C GLN A 608 17.74 18.99 23.14
N TRP A 609 17.86 17.67 23.31
CA TRP A 609 17.76 16.70 22.22
C TRP A 609 16.37 16.61 21.56
N LEU A 610 15.32 17.11 22.22
CA LEU A 610 13.94 17.20 21.70
C LEU A 610 13.78 18.35 20.68
N ILE A 611 14.69 19.32 20.70
CA ILE A 611 14.82 20.42 19.74
C ILE A 611 15.63 19.93 18.52
#